data_AF-A0A953MSM2-F1
#
_entry.id   AF-A0A953MSM2-F1
#
_cell.length_a   1.000
_cell.length_b   1.000
_cell.length_c   1.000
_cell.angle_alpha   90.00
_cell.angle_beta   90.00
_cell.angle_gamma   90.00
#
_symmetry.space_group_name_H-M   'P 1'
#
loop_
_entity.id
_entity.type
_entity.pdbx_description
1 polymer ?
#
loop_
_entity_poly.entity_id
_entity_poly.type
_entity_poly.pdbx_seq_one_letter_code
_entity_poly.pdbx_strand_id
1 'polypeptide(L)'
;MKTKSLLLTLFFISALAAQTPVVKLGIEVLRNNNFDLLNGKKVGLITNPTGVDSKLKSTVDILFEAKNVKLIALYGPEHGVRGNFSAGDLVDNYVDEYTKVPVYSLYGKTRKPTPAMLKDVDVLIYDIQDIGCRSYTYISTMGLAIEAAAENGIELIVLDRPNPLGGEKVEGNLVEDGFISFVSQFKIPYVYGLTCGELAKLLNDENMLGKTKCNLTVVPMEGWKREMKFEETGLQWVPASPHVPHKDSPVYYVATGILGELGVCSEGVGYTLPFQLLGAEWINSEEMAENMNALGLEGVIFRPISFKPYYGRDAKKELGGVQIHITDYKKVNLMSIQFLFLQENHKLYPDSNPFANTNRFLMLDKVTGSDTVRKLFTKNYIYNDIKNFLMKDVDAFKELSKKYYIY
;
A
#
# COMPACT_ATOMS: atom_id res chain seq x y z
N MET A 1 -37.12 -36.85 -52.15
CA MET A 1 -36.56 -35.66 -51.45
C MET A 1 -36.95 -35.70 -49.99
N LYS A 2 -36.04 -36.10 -49.09
CA LYS A 2 -36.14 -35.86 -47.64
C LYS A 2 -34.74 -35.55 -47.14
N THR A 3 -34.42 -34.26 -47.05
CA THR A 3 -33.17 -33.74 -46.49
C THR A 3 -33.31 -33.74 -44.96
N LYS A 4 -32.50 -34.55 -44.28
CA LYS A 4 -32.27 -34.44 -42.84
C LYS A 4 -31.27 -33.31 -42.62
N SER A 5 -31.70 -32.23 -41.97
CA SER A 5 -30.80 -31.19 -41.47
C SER A 5 -30.26 -31.63 -40.11
N LEU A 6 -28.94 -31.81 -40.01
CA LEU A 6 -28.23 -32.13 -38.78
C LEU A 6 -27.80 -30.80 -38.15
N LEU A 7 -28.49 -30.38 -37.08
CA LEU A 7 -28.05 -29.22 -36.29
C LEU A 7 -26.87 -29.66 -35.41
N LEU A 8 -25.69 -29.11 -35.68
CA LEU A 8 -24.49 -29.29 -34.86
C LEU A 8 -24.43 -28.12 -33.85
N THR A 9 -24.82 -28.36 -32.61
CA THR A 9 -24.71 -27.36 -31.54
C THR A 9 -23.28 -27.38 -30.99
N LEU A 10 -22.44 -26.41 -31.36
CA LEU A 10 -21.15 -26.20 -30.70
C LEU A 10 -21.36 -25.59 -29.31
N PHE A 11 -21.09 -26.36 -28.26
CA PHE A 11 -20.88 -25.83 -26.92
C PHE A 11 -19.51 -25.14 -26.86
N PHE A 12 -19.49 -23.81 -26.89
CA PHE A 12 -18.33 -23.06 -26.41
C PHE A 12 -18.31 -23.11 -24.89
N ILE A 13 -17.58 -24.09 -24.34
CA ILE A 13 -17.17 -24.05 -22.94
C ILE A 13 -16.07 -23.00 -22.86
N SER A 14 -16.42 -21.76 -22.51
CA SER A 14 -15.45 -20.80 -22.03
C SER A 14 -14.97 -21.28 -20.66
N ALA A 15 -13.92 -22.10 -20.64
CA ALA A 15 -13.20 -22.36 -19.41
C ALA A 15 -12.64 -21.01 -18.93
N LEU A 16 -13.22 -20.44 -17.86
CA LEU A 16 -12.49 -19.48 -17.04
C LEU A 16 -11.30 -20.25 -16.47
N ALA A 17 -10.18 -20.28 -17.21
CA ALA A 17 -8.94 -20.74 -16.66
C ALA A 17 -8.59 -19.75 -15.55
N ALA A 18 -8.64 -20.21 -14.29
CA ALA A 18 -8.04 -19.47 -13.19
C ALA A 18 -6.60 -19.14 -13.61
N GLN A 19 -6.28 -17.85 -13.67
CA GLN A 19 -4.97 -17.40 -14.12
C GLN A 19 -3.93 -18.00 -13.18
N THR A 20 -3.11 -18.90 -13.72
CA THR A 20 -2.07 -19.57 -12.92
C THR A 20 -1.06 -18.52 -12.48
N PRO A 21 -0.66 -18.47 -11.20
CA PRO A 21 0.39 -17.56 -10.76
C PRO A 21 1.64 -17.71 -11.64
N VAL A 22 2.11 -16.60 -12.19
CA VAL A 22 3.33 -16.53 -13.03
C VAL A 22 4.53 -15.97 -12.28
N VAL A 23 4.30 -15.47 -11.06
CA VAL A 23 5.33 -14.96 -10.15
C VAL A 23 5.46 -15.92 -8.98
N LYS A 24 6.70 -16.27 -8.65
CA LYS A 24 7.05 -17.00 -7.43
C LYS A 24 7.50 -16.01 -6.37
N LEU A 25 6.81 -16.00 -5.22
CA LEU A 25 7.07 -15.08 -4.12
C LEU A 25 8.38 -15.40 -3.38
N GLY A 26 8.95 -14.43 -2.65
CA GLY A 26 10.15 -14.65 -1.85
C GLY A 26 10.05 -15.83 -0.88
N ILE A 27 8.87 -16.08 -0.28
CA ILE A 27 8.62 -17.26 0.57
C ILE A 27 8.73 -18.59 -0.20
N GLU A 28 8.29 -18.63 -1.46
CA GLU A 28 8.38 -19.83 -2.28
C GLU A 28 9.80 -20.05 -2.78
N VAL A 29 10.54 -18.99 -3.10
CA VAL A 29 11.97 -19.06 -3.44
C VAL A 29 12.78 -19.55 -2.24
N LEU A 30 12.53 -19.00 -1.04
CA LEU A 30 13.16 -19.45 0.19
C LEU A 30 12.89 -20.94 0.47
N ARG A 31 11.62 -21.38 0.32
CA ARG A 31 11.22 -22.77 0.48
C ARG A 31 11.87 -23.71 -0.54
N ASN A 32 11.98 -23.28 -1.80
CA ASN A 32 12.61 -24.09 -2.85
C ASN A 32 14.12 -24.27 -2.63
N ASN A 33 14.76 -23.29 -2.00
CA ASN A 33 16.13 -23.38 -1.52
C ASN A 33 16.20 -24.02 -0.11
N ASN A 34 15.22 -24.87 0.23
CA ASN A 34 15.16 -25.64 1.46
C ASN A 34 15.36 -24.81 2.76
N PHE A 35 14.99 -23.53 2.74
CA PHE A 35 15.19 -22.60 3.85
C PHE A 35 16.67 -22.47 4.28
N ASP A 36 17.64 -22.66 3.38
CA ASP A 36 19.06 -22.76 3.73
C ASP A 36 19.59 -21.55 4.51
N LEU A 37 19.06 -20.35 4.22
CA LEU A 37 19.39 -19.11 4.94
C LEU A 37 19.04 -19.14 6.43
N LEU A 38 18.17 -20.05 6.86
CA LEU A 38 17.62 -20.16 8.22
C LEU A 38 18.22 -21.31 9.04
N ASN A 39 19.07 -22.14 8.43
CA ASN A 39 19.63 -23.33 9.09
C ASN A 39 20.39 -22.96 10.37
N GLY A 40 19.96 -23.56 11.49
CA GLY A 40 20.58 -23.34 12.80
C GLY A 40 20.26 -22.01 13.48
N LYS A 41 19.42 -21.15 12.87
CA LYS A 41 19.04 -19.84 13.42
C LYS A 41 17.68 -19.88 14.13
N LYS A 42 17.54 -19.12 15.20
CA LYS A 42 16.25 -18.80 15.83
C LYS A 42 15.60 -17.64 15.07
N VAL A 43 14.43 -17.91 14.49
CA VAL A 43 13.75 -17.02 13.54
C VAL A 43 12.67 -16.21 14.24
N GLY A 44 12.71 -14.90 14.04
CA GLY A 44 11.58 -14.00 14.28
C GLY A 44 10.91 -13.60 12.96
N LEU A 45 9.59 -13.61 12.89
CA LEU A 45 8.83 -13.30 11.66
C LEU A 45 7.91 -12.09 11.85
N ILE A 46 8.15 -11.04 11.06
CA ILE A 46 7.29 -9.87 10.91
C ILE A 46 6.34 -10.15 9.75
N THR A 47 5.06 -10.34 10.07
CA THR A 47 4.06 -10.73 9.07
C THR A 47 2.64 -10.33 9.49
N ASN A 48 1.70 -10.50 8.56
CA ASN A 48 0.27 -10.30 8.75
C ASN A 48 -0.49 -11.31 7.85
N PRO A 49 -1.83 -11.24 7.70
CA PRO A 49 -2.57 -12.19 6.85
C PRO A 49 -2.11 -12.25 5.38
N THR A 50 -1.44 -11.22 4.87
CA THR A 50 -0.95 -11.18 3.49
C THR A 50 0.33 -12.01 3.29
N GLY A 51 1.01 -12.37 4.37
CA GLY A 51 2.18 -13.25 4.39
C GLY A 51 1.78 -14.69 4.11
N VAL A 52 1.42 -14.96 2.85
CA VAL A 52 1.03 -16.28 2.33
C VAL A 52 1.78 -16.60 1.04
N ASP A 53 1.90 -17.88 0.72
CA ASP A 53 2.38 -18.34 -0.59
C ASP A 53 1.30 -18.26 -1.68
N SER A 54 1.63 -18.65 -2.91
CA SER A 54 0.71 -18.66 -4.05
C SER A 54 -0.53 -19.55 -3.86
N LYS A 55 -0.50 -20.45 -2.87
CA LYS A 55 -1.58 -21.36 -2.48
C LYS A 55 -2.31 -20.90 -1.21
N LEU A 56 -2.10 -19.66 -0.78
CA LEU A 56 -2.69 -19.04 0.40
C LEU A 56 -2.29 -19.69 1.73
N LYS A 57 -1.19 -20.45 1.76
CA LYS A 57 -0.65 -20.96 3.03
C LYS A 57 0.19 -19.90 3.72
N SER A 58 -0.10 -19.60 4.98
CA SER A 58 0.63 -18.59 5.75
C SER A 58 2.10 -18.93 5.90
N THR A 59 2.95 -17.92 5.78
CA THR A 59 4.39 -17.98 6.07
C THR A 59 4.65 -18.40 7.51
N VAL A 60 3.77 -18.03 8.46
CA VAL A 60 3.84 -18.53 9.84
C VAL A 60 3.84 -20.07 9.84
N ASP A 61 2.87 -20.67 9.15
CA ASP A 61 2.68 -22.12 9.17
C ASP A 61 3.74 -22.82 8.30
N ILE A 62 4.16 -22.22 7.17
CA ILE A 62 5.25 -22.72 6.33
C ILE A 62 6.56 -22.83 7.13
N LEU A 63 6.93 -21.77 7.87
CA LEU A 63 8.16 -21.76 8.66
C LEU A 63 8.05 -22.64 9.91
N PHE A 64 6.88 -22.70 10.54
CA PHE A 64 6.66 -23.53 11.72
C PHE A 64 6.71 -25.04 11.41
N GLU A 65 6.20 -25.45 10.25
CA GLU A 65 6.20 -26.87 9.83
C GLU A 65 7.54 -27.34 9.24
N ALA A 66 8.41 -26.41 8.84
CA ALA A 66 9.71 -26.73 8.26
C ALA A 66 10.67 -27.29 9.32
N LYS A 67 11.08 -28.56 9.18
CA LYS A 67 11.86 -29.29 10.19
C LYS A 67 13.23 -28.65 10.53
N ASN A 68 13.80 -27.89 9.62
CA ASN A 68 15.10 -27.23 9.76
C ASN A 68 14.99 -25.76 10.19
N VAL A 69 13.77 -25.25 10.41
CA VAL A 69 13.52 -23.87 10.82
C VAL A 69 13.05 -23.85 12.27
N LYS A 70 13.58 -22.91 13.06
CA LYS A 70 13.18 -22.71 14.45
C LYS A 70 12.51 -21.35 14.60
N LEU A 71 11.20 -21.30 14.35
CA LEU A 71 10.38 -20.11 14.57
C LEU A 71 10.12 -19.89 16.07
N ILE A 72 10.55 -18.76 16.60
CA ILE A 72 10.48 -18.47 18.05
C ILE A 72 9.75 -17.19 18.43
N ALA A 73 9.49 -16.30 17.46
CA ALA A 73 8.78 -15.06 17.69
C ALA A 73 8.01 -14.61 16.44
N LEU A 74 6.85 -14.02 16.67
CA LEU A 74 6.03 -13.37 15.65
C LEU A 74 5.89 -11.89 15.99
N TYR A 75 5.83 -11.04 14.98
CA TYR A 75 5.70 -9.60 15.13
C TYR A 75 4.59 -9.10 14.21
N GLY A 76 3.51 -8.60 14.80
CA GLY A 76 2.36 -8.07 14.07
C GLY A 76 2.47 -6.57 13.87
N PRO A 77 2.33 -6.05 12.64
CA PRO A 77 2.20 -4.61 12.39
C PRO A 77 0.79 -4.13 12.78
N GLU A 78 0.35 -3.01 12.19
CA GLU A 78 -1.06 -2.61 12.19
C GLU A 78 -1.98 -3.75 11.73
N HIS A 79 -3.07 -4.00 12.47
CA HIS A 79 -4.02 -5.12 12.34
C HIS A 79 -3.56 -6.50 12.86
N GLY A 80 -2.32 -6.61 13.36
CA GLY A 80 -1.79 -7.84 13.99
C GLY A 80 -1.45 -8.97 13.00
N VAL A 81 -0.93 -10.08 13.54
CA VAL A 81 -0.39 -11.19 12.72
C VAL A 81 -1.49 -11.98 11.99
N ARG A 82 -2.60 -12.24 12.67
CA ARG A 82 -3.72 -13.03 12.13
C ARG A 82 -4.89 -12.16 11.63
N GLY A 83 -4.74 -10.83 11.61
CA GLY A 83 -5.73 -9.90 11.05
C GLY A 83 -7.00 -9.73 11.89
N ASN A 84 -6.96 -10.12 13.15
CA ASN A 84 -8.09 -10.16 14.07
C ASN A 84 -8.33 -8.85 14.82
N PHE A 85 -7.72 -7.74 14.40
CA PHE A 85 -7.83 -6.42 15.04
C PHE A 85 -8.20 -5.32 14.03
N SER A 86 -8.94 -4.31 14.49
CA SER A 86 -9.37 -3.18 13.66
C SER A 86 -8.23 -2.18 13.43
N ALA A 87 -8.44 -1.26 12.48
CA ALA A 87 -7.53 -0.12 12.27
C ALA A 87 -7.45 0.74 13.54
N GLY A 88 -6.23 1.06 14.00
CA GLY A 88 -6.02 1.90 15.18
C GLY A 88 -6.13 1.18 16.53
N ASP A 89 -6.47 -0.11 16.58
CA ASP A 89 -6.54 -0.87 17.83
C ASP A 89 -5.16 -1.01 18.48
N LEU A 90 -5.11 -0.83 19.82
CA LEU A 90 -3.93 -1.15 20.61
C LEU A 90 -3.92 -2.65 20.90
N VAL A 91 -3.00 -3.36 20.26
CA VAL A 91 -2.82 -4.80 20.45
C VAL A 91 -1.69 -5.02 21.45
N ASP A 92 -1.98 -5.72 22.55
CA ASP A 92 -0.96 -6.19 23.49
C ASP A 92 -0.26 -7.46 22.97
N ASN A 93 0.86 -7.84 23.57
CA ASN A 93 1.54 -9.09 23.25
C ASN A 93 0.66 -10.29 23.62
N TYR A 94 0.70 -11.36 22.81
CA TYR A 94 -0.09 -12.56 23.01
C TYR A 94 0.67 -13.82 22.57
N VAL A 95 0.04 -14.99 22.64
CA VAL A 95 0.60 -16.26 22.15
C VAL A 95 -0.27 -16.74 21.01
N ASP A 96 0.33 -17.05 19.85
CA ASP A 96 -0.40 -17.59 18.71
C ASP A 96 -1.04 -18.93 19.08
N GLU A 97 -2.33 -19.07 18.81
CA GLU A 97 -3.10 -20.22 19.30
C GLU A 97 -2.64 -21.54 18.68
N TYR A 98 -2.26 -21.52 17.40
CA TYR A 98 -1.86 -22.72 16.67
C TYR A 98 -0.41 -23.09 16.94
N THR A 99 0.53 -22.17 16.74
CA THR A 99 1.98 -22.44 16.84
C THR A 99 2.52 -22.37 18.26
N LYS A 100 1.79 -21.75 19.18
CA LYS A 100 2.22 -21.41 20.55
C LYS A 100 3.45 -20.48 20.61
N VAL A 101 3.80 -19.84 19.50
CA VAL A 101 4.88 -18.87 19.41
C VAL A 101 4.41 -17.52 20.00
N PRO A 102 5.23 -16.82 20.79
CA PRO A 102 4.90 -15.48 21.28
C PRO A 102 4.76 -14.48 20.12
N VAL A 103 3.75 -13.62 20.23
CA VAL A 103 3.44 -12.56 19.28
C VAL A 103 3.63 -11.19 19.94
N TYR A 104 4.46 -10.35 19.32
CA TYR A 104 4.72 -8.98 19.72
C TYR A 104 3.99 -8.00 18.81
N SER A 105 3.38 -6.97 19.40
CA SER A 105 2.76 -5.89 18.64
C SER A 105 3.79 -4.82 18.27
N LEU A 106 3.87 -4.50 16.98
CA LEU A 106 4.66 -3.40 16.42
C LEU A 106 3.77 -2.19 16.04
N TYR A 107 2.72 -1.97 16.82
CA TYR A 107 1.80 -0.84 16.65
C TYR A 107 1.57 -0.06 17.96
N GLY A 108 0.99 1.13 17.85
CA GLY A 108 0.69 1.98 19.01
C GLY A 108 1.97 2.50 19.70
N LYS A 109 2.18 2.09 20.96
CA LYS A 109 3.32 2.54 21.78
C LYS A 109 4.67 1.99 21.30
N THR A 110 4.66 0.83 20.65
CA THR A 110 5.88 0.14 20.23
C THR A 110 5.81 -0.11 18.74
N ARG A 111 6.47 0.72 17.92
CA ARG A 111 6.51 0.57 16.45
C ARG A 111 7.82 0.01 15.92
N LYS A 112 8.88 0.13 16.72
CA LYS A 112 10.22 -0.41 16.49
C LYS A 112 10.43 -1.59 17.44
N PRO A 113 10.86 -2.77 16.97
CA PRO A 113 11.19 -3.88 17.87
C PRO A 113 12.17 -3.45 18.96
N THR A 114 11.88 -3.77 20.21
CA THR A 114 12.77 -3.44 21.33
C THR A 114 13.86 -4.50 21.49
N PRO A 115 15.03 -4.17 22.10
CA PRO A 115 16.06 -5.16 22.38
C PRO A 115 15.53 -6.38 23.17
N ALA A 116 14.58 -6.17 24.08
CA ALA A 116 13.95 -7.25 24.84
C ALA A 116 13.14 -8.20 23.96
N MET A 117 12.46 -7.68 22.93
CA MET A 117 11.73 -8.48 21.95
C MET A 117 12.66 -9.24 21.00
N LEU A 118 13.92 -8.82 20.87
CA LEU A 118 14.92 -9.38 19.94
C LEU A 118 15.94 -10.30 20.62
N LYS A 119 15.96 -10.36 21.95
CA LYS A 119 17.01 -11.00 22.76
C LYS A 119 17.41 -12.43 22.33
N ASP A 120 16.45 -13.21 21.86
CA ASP A 120 16.66 -14.61 21.46
C ASP A 120 16.60 -14.82 19.94
N VAL A 121 16.40 -13.78 19.15
CA VAL A 121 16.26 -13.87 17.69
C VAL A 121 17.63 -13.72 17.04
N ASP A 122 18.02 -14.70 16.22
CA ASP A 122 19.25 -14.65 15.43
C ASP A 122 19.02 -13.99 14.06
N VAL A 123 17.80 -14.11 13.52
CA VAL A 123 17.40 -13.53 12.24
C VAL A 123 15.94 -13.08 12.26
N LEU A 124 15.69 -11.87 11.77
CA LEU A 124 14.35 -11.36 11.51
C LEU A 124 13.98 -11.60 10.03
N ILE A 125 12.74 -12.03 9.79
CA ILE A 125 12.16 -12.14 8.46
C ILE A 125 11.03 -11.12 8.33
N TYR A 126 10.98 -10.39 7.22
CA TYR A 126 9.85 -9.56 6.82
C TYR A 126 9.12 -10.20 5.65
N ASP A 127 7.82 -10.46 5.80
CA ASP A 127 6.97 -11.00 4.74
C ASP A 127 5.55 -10.41 4.82
N ILE A 128 5.34 -9.26 4.17
CA ILE A 128 4.07 -8.53 4.14
C ILE A 128 3.88 -7.93 2.74
N GLN A 129 2.67 -8.06 2.18
CA GLN A 129 2.24 -7.35 0.97
C GLN A 129 1.90 -5.90 1.33
N ASP A 130 2.69 -4.94 0.84
CA ASP A 130 2.35 -3.52 0.87
C ASP A 130 1.61 -3.07 -0.41
N ILE A 131 1.35 -1.77 -0.55
CA ILE A 131 0.54 -1.21 -1.65
C ILE A 131 1.28 -0.26 -2.59
N GLY A 132 2.61 -0.12 -2.47
CA GLY A 132 3.41 0.79 -3.29
C GLY A 132 3.25 2.28 -2.97
N CYS A 133 2.65 2.61 -1.83
CA CYS A 133 2.36 3.98 -1.40
C CYS A 133 2.98 4.29 -0.02
N ARG A 134 3.63 5.46 0.08
CA ARG A 134 4.45 5.86 1.24
C ARG A 134 3.69 5.95 2.56
N SER A 135 2.42 6.36 2.52
CA SER A 135 1.59 6.47 3.73
C SER A 135 1.04 5.15 4.24
N TYR A 136 1.28 4.05 3.52
CA TYR A 136 0.91 2.72 3.97
C TYR A 136 2.00 2.16 4.90
N THR A 137 1.67 2.03 6.18
CA THR A 137 2.64 1.98 7.29
C THR A 137 3.48 0.71 7.37
N TYR A 138 3.20 -0.32 6.57
CA TYR A 138 3.96 -1.57 6.55
C TYR A 138 5.42 -1.39 6.15
N ILE A 139 5.72 -0.46 5.24
CA ILE A 139 7.11 -0.13 4.90
C ILE A 139 7.80 0.66 6.02
N SER A 140 7.05 1.46 6.79
CA SER A 140 7.57 2.13 7.98
C SER A 140 7.96 1.11 9.05
N THR A 141 7.12 0.10 9.29
CA THR A 141 7.45 -1.05 10.15
C THR A 141 8.69 -1.78 9.64
N MET A 142 8.80 -2.03 8.33
CA MET A 142 9.97 -2.67 7.72
C MET A 142 11.26 -1.90 8.03
N GLY A 143 11.30 -0.60 7.74
CA GLY A 143 12.52 0.19 7.97
C GLY A 143 12.87 0.32 9.45
N LEU A 144 11.89 0.49 10.35
CA LEU A 144 12.15 0.48 11.79
C LEU A 144 12.67 -0.88 12.29
N ALA A 145 12.22 -1.98 11.70
CA ALA A 145 12.73 -3.31 12.01
C ALA A 145 14.15 -3.52 11.50
N ILE A 146 14.49 -3.02 10.30
CA ILE A 146 15.86 -3.01 9.76
C ILE A 146 16.79 -2.21 10.68
N GLU A 147 16.36 -1.02 11.11
CA GLU A 147 17.11 -0.18 12.05
C GLU A 147 17.32 -0.90 13.39
N ALA A 148 16.28 -1.50 13.96
CA ALA A 148 16.38 -2.27 15.21
C ALA A 148 17.30 -3.49 15.07
N ALA A 149 17.23 -4.21 13.93
CA ALA A 149 18.10 -5.34 13.66
C ALA A 149 19.56 -4.90 13.56
N ALA A 150 19.84 -3.79 12.86
CA ALA A 150 21.18 -3.21 12.76
C ALA A 150 21.76 -2.83 14.13
N GLU A 151 20.97 -2.20 14.99
CA GLU A 151 21.38 -1.80 16.34
C GLU A 151 21.69 -2.98 17.27
N ASN A 152 21.09 -4.14 17.02
CA ASN A 152 21.25 -5.34 17.84
C ASN A 152 22.14 -6.41 17.17
N GLY A 153 22.76 -6.11 16.01
CA GLY A 153 23.61 -7.04 15.29
C GLY A 153 22.88 -8.27 14.73
N ILE A 154 21.59 -8.13 14.45
CA ILE A 154 20.72 -9.19 13.93
C ILE A 154 20.61 -9.06 12.40
N GLU A 155 20.66 -10.18 11.70
CA GLU A 155 20.37 -10.22 10.26
C GLU A 155 18.88 -9.99 10.01
N LEU A 156 18.55 -9.21 8.99
CA LEU A 156 17.18 -9.10 8.51
C LEU A 156 17.07 -9.63 7.08
N ILE A 157 16.09 -10.51 6.85
CA ILE A 157 15.76 -11.08 5.55
C ILE A 157 14.41 -10.54 5.09
N VAL A 158 14.35 -9.93 3.90
CA VAL A 158 13.09 -9.54 3.26
C VAL A 158 12.70 -10.61 2.26
N LEU A 159 11.51 -11.20 2.44
CA LEU A 159 10.89 -12.05 1.42
C LEU A 159 10.14 -11.14 0.47
N ASP A 160 10.71 -10.94 -0.71
CA ASP A 160 10.23 -9.89 -1.59
C ASP A 160 8.84 -10.21 -2.17
N ARG A 161 8.07 -9.16 -2.44
CA ARG A 161 6.69 -9.22 -2.94
C ARG A 161 6.44 -8.19 -4.05
N PRO A 162 5.46 -8.43 -4.94
CA PRO A 162 5.13 -7.50 -6.01
C PRO A 162 4.73 -6.13 -5.45
N ASN A 163 5.22 -5.05 -6.06
CA ASN A 163 4.57 -3.76 -5.89
C ASN A 163 3.26 -3.79 -6.70
N PRO A 164 2.07 -3.62 -6.10
CA PRO A 164 0.81 -3.75 -6.83
C PRO A 164 0.55 -2.60 -7.81
N LEU A 165 1.28 -1.48 -7.68
CA LEU A 165 1.31 -0.37 -8.63
C LEU A 165 2.36 -0.58 -9.75
N GLY A 166 3.08 -1.70 -9.74
CA GLY A 166 4.23 -1.91 -10.61
C GLY A 166 5.46 -1.10 -10.17
N GLY A 167 6.56 -1.29 -10.91
CA GLY A 167 7.85 -0.63 -10.67
C GLY A 167 8.10 0.61 -11.53
N GLU A 168 7.19 1.00 -12.44
CA GLU A 168 7.46 2.13 -13.35
C GLU A 168 6.96 3.48 -12.82
N LYS A 169 5.84 3.48 -12.08
CA LYS A 169 5.19 4.71 -11.61
C LYS A 169 5.91 5.27 -10.40
N VAL A 170 6.26 6.55 -10.48
CA VAL A 170 6.79 7.35 -9.36
C VAL A 170 6.08 8.68 -9.35
N GLU A 171 5.48 9.06 -8.21
CA GLU A 171 4.67 10.28 -8.06
C GLU A 171 4.90 10.91 -6.68
N GLY A 172 4.93 12.24 -6.61
CA GLY A 172 5.00 13.01 -5.37
C GLY A 172 6.42 13.42 -4.94
N ASN A 173 6.50 14.48 -4.15
CA ASN A 173 7.75 14.97 -3.57
C ASN A 173 8.29 14.00 -2.51
N LEU A 174 9.59 14.08 -2.23
CA LEU A 174 10.17 13.45 -1.05
C LEU A 174 9.63 14.09 0.23
N VAL A 175 9.69 13.34 1.32
CA VAL A 175 9.40 13.85 2.66
C VAL A 175 10.49 14.83 3.09
N GLU A 176 10.09 15.98 3.62
CA GLU A 176 10.98 16.96 4.27
C GLU A 176 11.17 16.63 5.76
N ASP A 177 12.30 17.03 6.35
CA ASP A 177 12.70 16.63 7.71
C ASP A 177 11.65 16.93 8.79
N GLY A 178 10.90 18.04 8.67
CA GLY A 178 9.83 18.42 9.59
C GLY A 178 8.57 17.54 9.50
N PHE A 179 8.47 16.69 8.47
CA PHE A 179 7.30 15.86 8.17
C PHE A 179 7.60 14.37 8.19
N ILE A 180 8.81 13.95 8.59
CA ILE A 180 9.12 12.54 8.83
C ILE A 180 8.27 12.02 9.99
N SER A 181 7.49 10.99 9.73
CA SER A 181 6.60 10.37 10.71
C SER A 181 6.27 8.94 10.31
N PHE A 182 5.50 8.21 11.12
CA PHE A 182 5.16 6.82 10.79
C PHE A 182 4.36 6.64 9.48
N VAL A 183 3.66 7.66 8.99
CA VAL A 183 2.97 7.67 7.68
C VAL A 183 3.79 8.33 6.56
N SER A 184 5.07 8.62 6.84
CA SER A 184 5.98 9.37 5.96
C SER A 184 7.43 9.13 6.40
N GLN A 185 7.76 7.86 6.66
CA GLN A 185 8.91 7.51 7.50
C GLN A 185 10.26 7.75 6.81
N PHE A 186 10.27 7.82 5.48
CA PHE A 186 11.50 7.93 4.69
C PHE A 186 11.37 9.02 3.62
N LYS A 187 12.51 9.56 3.20
CA LYS A 187 12.62 10.54 2.10
C LYS A 187 12.48 9.85 0.75
N ILE A 188 11.31 9.30 0.49
CA ILE A 188 10.89 8.68 -0.78
C ILE A 188 9.64 9.40 -1.32
N PRO A 189 9.34 9.32 -2.63
CA PRO A 189 8.11 9.83 -3.23
C PRO A 189 6.86 9.17 -2.63
N TYR A 190 5.68 9.73 -2.88
CA TYR A 190 4.43 9.18 -2.38
C TYR A 190 4.09 7.82 -3.03
N VAL A 191 4.23 7.72 -4.36
CA VAL A 191 4.34 6.46 -5.07
C VAL A 191 5.80 6.28 -5.44
N TYR A 192 6.44 5.23 -4.92
CA TYR A 192 7.90 5.11 -4.94
C TYR A 192 8.41 4.07 -5.96
N GLY A 193 7.55 3.26 -6.57
CA GLY A 193 7.92 2.40 -7.71
C GLY A 193 8.98 1.34 -7.42
N LEU A 194 9.08 0.83 -6.19
CA LEU A 194 10.00 -0.24 -5.81
C LEU A 194 9.23 -1.39 -5.16
N THR A 195 9.77 -2.60 -5.20
CA THR A 195 9.31 -3.67 -4.30
C THR A 195 9.75 -3.39 -2.86
N CYS A 196 9.21 -4.13 -1.89
CA CYS A 196 9.64 -3.97 -0.49
C CYS A 196 11.12 -4.37 -0.30
N GLY A 197 11.61 -5.37 -1.05
CA GLY A 197 13.02 -5.76 -1.08
C GLY A 197 13.94 -4.70 -1.70
N GLU A 198 13.57 -4.14 -2.85
CA GLU A 198 14.34 -3.05 -3.48
C GLU A 198 14.36 -1.81 -2.57
N LEU A 199 13.22 -1.46 -1.96
CA LEU A 199 13.12 -0.37 -1.00
C LEU A 199 14.00 -0.62 0.23
N ALA A 200 13.97 -1.82 0.82
CA ALA A 200 14.80 -2.16 1.97
C ALA A 200 16.30 -1.95 1.68
N LYS A 201 16.76 -2.36 0.50
CA LYS A 201 18.15 -2.13 0.07
C LYS A 201 18.46 -0.65 -0.07
N LEU A 202 17.61 0.11 -0.76
CA LEU A 202 17.77 1.57 -0.91
C LEU A 202 17.89 2.24 0.46
N LEU A 203 16.96 1.95 1.37
CA LEU A 203 16.93 2.56 2.70
C LEU A 203 18.19 2.23 3.52
N ASN A 204 18.66 0.98 3.48
CA ASN A 204 19.85 0.54 4.20
C ASN A 204 21.14 1.14 3.62
N ASP A 205 21.24 1.25 2.30
CA ASP A 205 22.47 1.68 1.64
C ASP A 205 22.64 3.20 1.52
N GLU A 206 21.54 3.94 1.39
CA GLU A 206 21.51 5.41 1.37
C GLU A 206 21.44 6.00 2.80
N ASN A 207 21.70 5.20 3.85
CA ASN A 207 21.72 5.59 5.26
C ASN A 207 20.42 6.29 5.71
N MET A 208 19.27 5.80 5.25
CA MET A 208 17.96 6.31 5.65
C MET A 208 17.42 5.66 6.94
N LEU A 209 18.15 4.66 7.48
CA LEU A 209 17.74 3.80 8.59
C LEU A 209 18.70 3.87 9.78
N GLY A 210 18.89 5.07 10.32
CA GLY A 210 19.82 5.31 11.43
C GLY A 210 21.30 5.33 10.99
N LYS A 211 22.21 5.12 11.94
CA LYS A 211 23.67 5.27 11.72
C LYS A 211 24.39 3.98 11.33
N THR A 212 23.77 2.83 11.58
CA THR A 212 24.40 1.52 11.41
C THR A 212 23.69 0.77 10.29
N LYS A 213 24.46 0.23 9.34
CA LYS A 213 23.91 -0.62 8.29
C LYS A 213 23.51 -1.98 8.85
N CYS A 214 22.32 -2.45 8.49
CA CYS A 214 21.88 -3.81 8.79
C CYS A 214 22.60 -4.83 7.90
N ASN A 215 22.86 -6.02 8.44
CA ASN A 215 23.12 -7.20 7.61
C ASN A 215 21.80 -7.60 6.95
N LEU A 216 21.54 -7.07 5.76
CA LEU A 216 20.28 -7.20 5.04
C LEU A 216 20.41 -8.17 3.87
N THR A 217 19.56 -9.18 3.87
CA THR A 217 19.39 -10.12 2.76
C THR A 217 18.00 -9.92 2.14
N VAL A 218 17.91 -9.88 0.81
CA VAL A 218 16.62 -9.94 0.10
C VAL A 218 16.53 -11.28 -0.60
N VAL A 219 15.43 -12.00 -0.38
CA VAL A 219 15.08 -13.17 -1.19
C VAL A 219 14.21 -12.68 -2.35
N PRO A 220 14.77 -12.55 -3.57
CA PRO A 220 14.03 -11.99 -4.70
C PRO A 220 12.93 -12.95 -5.14
N MET A 221 11.90 -12.39 -5.76
CA MET A 221 10.90 -13.16 -6.50
C MET A 221 11.50 -13.74 -7.78
N GLU A 222 10.81 -14.73 -8.37
CA GLU A 222 11.07 -15.16 -9.75
C GLU A 222 9.88 -14.78 -10.64
N GLY A 223 10.15 -14.21 -11.81
CA GLY A 223 9.14 -13.95 -12.84
C GLY A 223 8.42 -12.61 -12.74
N TRP A 224 8.52 -11.88 -11.63
CA TRP A 224 8.00 -10.50 -11.55
C TRP A 224 8.83 -9.58 -12.45
N LYS A 225 8.17 -8.63 -13.09
CA LYS A 225 8.79 -7.59 -13.90
C LYS A 225 8.22 -6.24 -13.54
N ARG A 226 9.01 -5.18 -13.72
CA ARG A 226 8.64 -3.82 -13.31
C ARG A 226 7.35 -3.32 -13.96
N GLU A 227 7.03 -3.75 -15.18
CA GLU A 227 5.80 -3.37 -15.87
C GLU A 227 4.52 -4.06 -15.32
N MET A 228 4.65 -5.10 -14.50
CA MET A 228 3.51 -5.84 -13.95
C MET A 228 2.86 -5.09 -12.79
N LYS A 229 1.57 -4.80 -12.89
CA LYS A 229 0.75 -4.58 -11.68
C LYS A 229 0.36 -5.93 -11.05
N PHE A 230 -0.36 -5.88 -9.93
CA PHE A 230 -0.72 -7.09 -9.20
C PHE A 230 -1.55 -8.08 -10.02
N GLU A 231 -2.48 -7.59 -10.86
CA GLU A 231 -3.33 -8.43 -11.72
C GLU A 231 -2.50 -9.36 -12.61
N GLU A 232 -1.45 -8.81 -13.24
CA GLU A 232 -0.58 -9.53 -14.17
C GLU A 232 0.23 -10.65 -13.51
N THR A 233 0.34 -10.68 -12.18
CA THR A 233 1.07 -11.74 -11.45
C THR A 233 0.31 -13.07 -11.37
N GLY A 234 -1.02 -13.03 -11.55
CA GLY A 234 -1.91 -14.18 -11.32
C GLY A 234 -2.06 -14.60 -9.85
N LEU A 235 -1.47 -13.87 -8.90
CA LEU A 235 -1.58 -14.14 -7.47
C LEU A 235 -2.96 -13.73 -6.93
N GLN A 236 -3.37 -14.38 -5.84
CA GLN A 236 -4.57 -14.00 -5.10
C GLN A 236 -4.30 -12.79 -4.22
N TRP A 237 -5.22 -11.82 -4.21
CA TRP A 237 -5.16 -10.69 -3.31
C TRP A 237 -5.77 -11.05 -1.96
N VAL A 238 -4.94 -11.08 -0.94
CA VAL A 238 -5.41 -11.03 0.44
C VAL A 238 -5.56 -9.55 0.80
N PRO A 239 -6.72 -9.10 1.31
CA PRO A 239 -6.92 -7.71 1.73
C PRO A 239 -5.73 -7.20 2.54
N ALA A 240 -5.03 -6.18 2.02
CA ALA A 240 -3.86 -5.65 2.70
C ALA A 240 -4.25 -4.93 3.99
N SER A 241 -5.46 -4.39 4.06
CA SER A 241 -6.14 -3.83 5.23
C SER A 241 -7.66 -3.85 4.95
N PRO A 242 -8.53 -3.60 5.95
CA PRO A 242 -9.98 -3.65 5.75
C PRO A 242 -10.50 -2.76 4.61
N HIS A 243 -9.83 -1.62 4.34
CA HIS A 243 -10.21 -0.68 3.29
C HIS A 243 -9.42 -0.83 2.00
N VAL A 244 -8.50 -1.79 1.90
CA VAL A 244 -7.82 -2.18 0.66
C VAL A 244 -8.19 -3.64 0.31
N PRO A 245 -9.48 -3.92 0.03
CA PRO A 245 -10.00 -5.28 -0.10
C PRO A 245 -9.66 -5.95 -1.44
N HIS A 246 -9.24 -5.18 -2.44
CA HIS A 246 -9.05 -5.67 -3.81
C HIS A 246 -7.69 -5.25 -4.38
N LYS A 247 -7.20 -6.03 -5.35
CA LYS A 247 -5.90 -5.82 -6.03
C LYS A 247 -5.79 -4.48 -6.76
N ASP A 248 -6.90 -3.86 -7.12
CA ASP A 248 -6.97 -2.54 -7.74
C ASP A 248 -7.13 -1.40 -6.72
N SER A 249 -7.53 -1.69 -5.47
CA SER A 249 -7.64 -0.71 -4.39
C SER A 249 -6.39 0.15 -4.17
N PRO A 250 -5.13 -0.36 -4.30
CA PRO A 250 -3.93 0.48 -4.22
C PRO A 250 -3.92 1.69 -5.16
N VAL A 251 -4.45 1.54 -6.38
CA VAL A 251 -4.53 2.64 -7.37
C VAL A 251 -5.40 3.77 -6.83
N TYR A 252 -6.54 3.40 -6.25
CA TYR A 252 -7.51 4.33 -5.72
C TYR A 252 -7.06 4.94 -4.39
N TYR A 253 -6.36 4.18 -3.55
CA TYR A 253 -5.74 4.70 -2.33
C TYR A 253 -4.83 5.89 -2.63
N VAL A 254 -4.00 5.80 -3.68
CA VAL A 254 -3.17 6.93 -4.12
C VAL A 254 -4.02 8.10 -4.61
N ALA A 255 -5.09 7.80 -5.35
CA ALA A 255 -5.95 8.80 -5.97
C ALA A 255 -6.72 9.67 -4.98
N THR A 256 -7.08 9.14 -3.80
CA THR A 256 -8.01 9.81 -2.86
C THR A 256 -7.56 9.82 -1.40
N GLY A 257 -6.55 9.04 -1.01
CA GLY A 257 -6.15 8.83 0.38
C GLY A 257 -5.64 10.08 1.09
N ILE A 258 -4.97 11.01 0.38
CA ILE A 258 -4.48 12.27 0.98
C ILE A 258 -5.67 13.15 1.37
N LEU A 259 -6.68 13.26 0.51
CA LEU A 259 -7.91 14.00 0.79
C LEU A 259 -8.70 13.35 1.93
N GLY A 260 -8.72 12.02 2.02
CA GLY A 260 -9.35 11.29 3.13
C GLY A 260 -8.85 11.75 4.50
N GLU A 261 -7.57 12.13 4.62
CA GLU A 261 -7.01 12.65 5.86
C GLU A 261 -7.60 13.99 6.33
N LEU A 262 -8.20 14.79 5.44
CA LEU A 262 -8.92 15.99 5.86
C LEU A 262 -10.16 15.67 6.69
N GLY A 263 -10.78 14.51 6.46
CA GLY A 263 -11.97 14.13 7.21
C GLY A 263 -13.18 15.00 6.91
N VAL A 264 -13.31 15.55 5.70
CA VAL A 264 -14.40 16.46 5.32
C VAL A 264 -15.22 15.92 4.15
N CYS A 265 -14.58 15.55 3.04
CA CYS A 265 -15.24 14.84 1.94
C CYS A 265 -15.11 13.32 2.16
N SER A 266 -16.05 12.55 1.61
CA SER A 266 -15.97 11.10 1.58
C SER A 266 -15.12 10.63 0.41
N GLU A 267 -14.16 9.78 0.70
CA GLU A 267 -13.33 9.02 -0.23
C GLU A 267 -13.89 7.60 -0.46
N GLY A 268 -15.11 7.31 -0.01
CA GLY A 268 -15.75 6.00 -0.14
C GLY A 268 -15.49 5.03 1.02
N VAL A 269 -14.55 5.33 1.93
CA VAL A 269 -14.44 4.64 3.21
C VAL A 269 -15.72 4.87 4.01
N GLY A 270 -16.35 3.79 4.47
CA GLY A 270 -17.73 3.81 4.99
C GLY A 270 -18.78 3.29 3.99
N TYR A 271 -18.42 3.12 2.72
CA TYR A 271 -19.25 2.57 1.65
C TYR A 271 -18.58 1.32 1.02
N THR A 272 -19.17 0.73 -0.02
CA THR A 272 -18.68 -0.50 -0.68
C THR A 272 -17.58 -0.24 -1.72
N LEU A 273 -17.16 1.02 -1.89
CA LEU A 273 -16.21 1.47 -2.90
C LEU A 273 -15.08 2.30 -2.24
N PRO A 274 -14.35 1.75 -1.25
CA PRO A 274 -13.33 2.50 -0.54
C PRO A 274 -12.27 3.02 -1.50
N PHE A 275 -11.95 4.31 -1.38
CA PHE A 275 -11.03 5.10 -2.21
C PHE A 275 -11.45 5.33 -3.67
N GLN A 276 -12.46 4.63 -4.19
CA GLN A 276 -12.84 4.68 -5.61
C GLN A 276 -13.78 5.85 -5.97
N LEU A 277 -14.09 6.71 -5.02
CA LEU A 277 -14.99 7.84 -5.21
C LEU A 277 -14.57 9.04 -4.38
N LEU A 278 -15.11 10.20 -4.73
CA LEU A 278 -15.00 11.44 -3.97
C LEU A 278 -16.39 12.10 -3.91
N GLY A 279 -16.87 12.47 -2.73
CA GLY A 279 -18.21 13.05 -2.57
C GLY A 279 -18.46 13.76 -1.24
N ALA A 280 -19.56 14.49 -1.16
CA ALA A 280 -20.02 15.22 0.02
C ALA A 280 -21.52 15.55 -0.07
N GLU A 281 -22.14 15.97 1.05
CA GLU A 281 -23.59 16.26 1.11
C GLU A 281 -24.03 17.41 0.19
N TRP A 282 -23.14 18.39 -0.05
CA TRP A 282 -23.45 19.57 -0.84
C TRP A 282 -23.21 19.39 -2.34
N ILE A 283 -22.65 18.26 -2.77
CA ILE A 283 -22.23 18.08 -4.16
C ILE A 283 -23.40 17.59 -5.02
N ASN A 284 -23.69 18.32 -6.10
CA ASN A 284 -24.42 17.82 -7.24
C ASN A 284 -23.51 16.90 -8.09
N SER A 285 -23.87 15.62 -8.18
CA SER A 285 -23.07 14.58 -8.82
C SER A 285 -22.85 14.82 -10.32
N GLU A 286 -23.88 15.28 -11.04
CA GLU A 286 -23.81 15.53 -12.49
C GLU A 286 -22.88 16.71 -12.79
N GLU A 287 -23.09 17.84 -12.10
CA GLU A 287 -22.28 19.05 -12.29
C GLU A 287 -20.80 18.81 -11.95
N MET A 288 -20.53 18.08 -10.85
CA MET A 288 -19.16 17.71 -10.48
C MET A 288 -18.53 16.78 -11.53
N ALA A 289 -19.25 15.77 -12.02
CA ALA A 289 -18.75 14.86 -13.04
C ALA A 289 -18.46 15.59 -14.35
N GLU A 290 -19.34 16.48 -14.80
CA GLU A 290 -19.13 17.31 -16.00
C GLU A 290 -17.89 18.18 -15.89
N ASN A 291 -17.73 18.91 -14.77
CA ASN A 291 -16.55 19.77 -14.54
C ASN A 291 -15.26 18.94 -14.45
N MET A 292 -15.27 17.82 -13.74
CA MET A 292 -14.10 16.95 -13.62
C MET A 292 -13.69 16.33 -14.96
N ASN A 293 -14.65 15.89 -15.79
CA ASN A 293 -14.36 15.39 -17.13
C ASN A 293 -13.90 16.50 -18.08
N ALA A 294 -14.40 17.74 -17.93
CA ALA A 294 -13.99 18.89 -18.73
C ALA A 294 -12.53 19.30 -18.51
N LEU A 295 -11.90 18.87 -17.40
CA LEU A 295 -10.46 19.05 -17.18
C LEU A 295 -9.59 18.26 -18.17
N GLY A 296 -10.15 17.28 -18.88
CA GLY A 296 -9.45 16.52 -19.92
C GLY A 296 -8.30 15.67 -19.39
N LEU A 297 -8.40 15.16 -18.15
CA LEU A 297 -7.36 14.31 -17.56
C LEU A 297 -7.30 12.96 -18.29
N GLU A 298 -6.16 12.66 -18.91
CA GLU A 298 -5.98 11.41 -19.65
C GLU A 298 -6.01 10.18 -18.74
N GLY A 299 -6.63 9.10 -19.23
CA GLY A 299 -6.63 7.80 -18.55
C GLY A 299 -7.62 7.66 -17.39
N VAL A 300 -8.55 8.60 -17.23
CA VAL A 300 -9.61 8.55 -16.23
C VAL A 300 -10.94 9.05 -16.79
N ILE A 301 -12.04 8.48 -16.30
CA ILE A 301 -13.40 8.97 -16.51
C ILE A 301 -14.04 9.14 -15.14
N PHE A 302 -14.75 10.25 -14.94
CA PHE A 302 -15.51 10.53 -13.73
C PHE A 302 -16.99 10.27 -14.00
N ARG A 303 -17.59 9.31 -13.27
CA ARG A 303 -19.01 8.99 -13.38
C ARG A 303 -19.77 9.61 -12.21
N PRO A 304 -20.90 10.32 -12.42
CA PRO A 304 -21.70 10.84 -11.32
C PRO A 304 -22.20 9.69 -10.43
N ILE A 305 -22.21 9.88 -9.12
CA ILE A 305 -22.71 8.90 -8.15
C ILE A 305 -23.42 9.60 -6.99
N SER A 306 -24.59 9.08 -6.61
CA SER A 306 -25.23 9.38 -5.33
C SER A 306 -25.20 8.13 -4.47
N PHE A 307 -24.80 8.27 -3.20
CA PHE A 307 -24.58 7.13 -2.31
C PHE A 307 -24.79 7.51 -0.85
N LYS A 308 -24.96 6.48 -0.01
CA LYS A 308 -25.20 6.62 1.42
C LYS A 308 -24.27 5.69 2.20
N PRO A 309 -23.23 6.20 2.87
CA PRO A 309 -22.31 5.38 3.67
C PRO A 309 -23.02 4.61 4.79
N TYR A 310 -22.53 3.40 5.07
CA TYR A 310 -23.04 2.51 6.13
C TYR A 310 -22.45 2.84 7.51
N TYR A 311 -21.19 3.28 7.56
CA TYR A 311 -20.46 3.63 8.78
C TYR A 311 -19.49 4.80 8.52
N GLY A 312 -18.76 5.21 9.56
CA GLY A 312 -17.82 6.32 9.49
C GLY A 312 -18.49 7.69 9.66
N ARG A 313 -17.77 8.75 9.29
CA ARG A 313 -18.16 10.16 9.50
C ARG A 313 -19.53 10.49 8.92
N ASP A 314 -19.77 10.04 7.68
CA ASP A 314 -20.97 10.40 6.93
C ASP A 314 -22.01 9.28 6.89
N ALA A 315 -21.98 8.41 7.91
CA ALA A 315 -22.92 7.30 8.03
C ALA A 315 -24.37 7.80 7.90
N LYS A 316 -25.11 7.14 7.02
CA LYS A 316 -26.54 7.34 6.74
C LYS A 316 -26.91 8.67 6.06
N LYS A 317 -25.96 9.53 5.74
CA LYS A 317 -26.19 10.76 4.99
C LYS A 317 -26.21 10.47 3.49
N GLU A 318 -26.99 11.22 2.73
CA GLU A 318 -26.99 11.14 1.27
C GLU A 318 -25.91 12.07 0.73
N LEU A 319 -24.99 11.50 -0.05
CA LEU A 319 -23.85 12.20 -0.62
C LEU A 319 -23.95 12.15 -2.14
N GLY A 320 -23.62 13.27 -2.79
CA GLY A 320 -23.33 13.31 -4.22
C GLY A 320 -21.84 13.38 -4.47
N GLY A 321 -21.41 13.05 -5.68
CA GLY A 321 -19.99 13.01 -6.03
C GLY A 321 -19.69 12.30 -7.33
N VAL A 322 -18.43 11.88 -7.45
CA VAL A 322 -17.90 11.17 -8.62
C VAL A 322 -17.29 9.84 -8.23
N GLN A 323 -17.61 8.79 -8.97
CA GLN A 323 -16.84 7.56 -8.99
C GLN A 323 -15.72 7.68 -10.03
N ILE A 324 -14.52 7.28 -9.65
CA ILE A 324 -13.31 7.34 -10.46
C ILE A 324 -13.20 6.03 -11.24
N HIS A 325 -13.09 6.10 -12.57
CA HIS A 325 -12.82 4.95 -13.44
C HIS A 325 -11.48 5.17 -14.14
N ILE A 326 -10.45 4.41 -13.75
CA ILE A 326 -9.14 4.46 -14.40
C ILE A 326 -9.20 3.65 -15.71
N THR A 327 -9.10 4.34 -16.84
CA THR A 327 -9.16 3.76 -18.19
C THR A 327 -7.78 3.51 -18.80
N ASP A 328 -6.77 4.29 -18.39
CA ASP A 328 -5.37 4.08 -18.76
C ASP A 328 -4.44 4.45 -17.60
N TYR A 329 -3.99 3.43 -16.88
CA TYR A 329 -3.12 3.55 -15.72
C TYR A 329 -1.78 4.24 -16.03
N LYS A 330 -1.24 4.06 -17.25
CA LYS A 330 0.09 4.58 -17.61
C LYS A 330 0.07 6.09 -17.83
N LYS A 331 -1.09 6.62 -18.25
CA LYS A 331 -1.25 8.03 -18.58
C LYS A 331 -1.70 8.89 -17.41
N VAL A 332 -2.50 8.33 -16.51
CA VAL A 332 -3.05 9.08 -15.37
C VAL A 332 -1.96 9.35 -14.32
N ASN A 333 -1.90 10.59 -13.83
CA ASN A 333 -1.22 10.92 -12.58
C ASN A 333 -2.22 10.74 -11.43
N LEU A 334 -2.04 9.70 -10.61
CA LEU A 334 -3.04 9.31 -9.61
C LEU A 334 -3.20 10.39 -8.54
N MET A 335 -2.09 10.93 -8.04
CA MET A 335 -2.12 11.98 -7.01
C MET A 335 -2.90 13.22 -7.44
N SER A 336 -2.91 13.57 -8.73
CA SER A 336 -3.60 14.76 -9.23
C SER A 336 -5.11 14.73 -9.02
N ILE A 337 -5.74 13.54 -9.00
CA ILE A 337 -7.19 13.36 -9.01
C ILE A 337 -7.86 14.09 -7.83
N GLN A 338 -7.40 13.85 -6.60
CA GLN A 338 -7.95 14.51 -5.41
C GLN A 338 -7.73 16.02 -5.36
N PHE A 339 -6.61 16.53 -5.88
CA PHE A 339 -6.36 17.98 -5.90
C PHE A 339 -7.21 18.68 -6.96
N LEU A 340 -7.44 18.03 -8.11
CA LEU A 340 -8.36 18.51 -9.13
C LEU A 340 -9.81 18.47 -8.63
N PHE A 341 -10.20 17.44 -7.88
CA PHE A 341 -11.49 17.42 -7.21
C PHE A 341 -11.65 18.56 -6.20
N LEU A 342 -10.63 18.84 -5.38
CA LEU A 342 -10.66 19.95 -4.43
C LEU A 342 -10.73 21.31 -5.15
N GLN A 343 -10.06 21.44 -6.30
CA GLN A 343 -10.14 22.63 -7.16
C GLN A 343 -11.57 22.84 -7.67
N GLU A 344 -12.18 21.83 -8.29
CA GLU A 344 -13.55 21.97 -8.79
C GLU A 344 -14.57 22.11 -7.65
N ASN A 345 -14.34 21.48 -6.48
CA ASN A 345 -15.16 21.73 -5.29
C ASN A 345 -15.10 23.19 -4.86
N HIS A 346 -13.92 23.80 -4.81
CA HIS A 346 -13.79 25.22 -4.43
C HIS A 346 -14.49 26.15 -5.43
N LYS A 347 -14.42 25.83 -6.72
CA LYS A 347 -15.07 26.60 -7.79
C LYS A 347 -16.60 26.50 -7.75
N LEU A 348 -17.14 25.29 -7.56
CA LEU A 348 -18.58 25.03 -7.58
C LEU A 348 -19.26 25.35 -6.23
N TYR A 349 -18.56 25.14 -5.13
CA TYR A 349 -19.09 25.25 -3.76
C TYR A 349 -18.16 26.08 -2.87
N PRO A 350 -17.98 27.39 -3.14
CA PRO A 350 -17.01 28.23 -2.43
C PRO A 350 -17.26 28.32 -0.91
N ASP A 351 -18.52 28.19 -0.47
CA ASP A 351 -18.91 28.21 0.95
C ASP A 351 -18.61 26.88 1.66
N SER A 352 -18.36 25.79 0.92
CA SER A 352 -18.07 24.46 1.46
C SER A 352 -16.58 24.12 1.30
N ASN A 353 -15.76 24.70 2.18
CA ASN A 353 -14.29 24.58 2.12
C ASN A 353 -13.76 23.37 2.92
N PRO A 354 -13.16 22.34 2.25
CA PRO A 354 -12.58 21.18 2.92
C PRO A 354 -11.38 21.49 3.84
N PHE A 355 -10.79 22.68 3.72
CA PHE A 355 -9.67 23.15 4.54
C PHE A 355 -10.11 24.06 5.70
N ALA A 356 -11.42 24.20 5.97
CA ALA A 356 -11.91 25.03 7.07
C ALA A 356 -11.45 24.51 8.46
N ASN A 357 -11.28 23.20 8.61
CA ASN A 357 -10.82 22.58 9.85
C ASN A 357 -9.30 22.38 9.87
N THR A 358 -8.60 23.20 10.64
CA THR A 358 -7.14 23.19 10.72
C THR A 358 -6.56 22.03 11.55
N ASN A 359 -7.38 21.35 12.37
CA ASN A 359 -6.92 20.28 13.27
C ASN A 359 -6.32 19.06 12.53
N ARG A 360 -6.64 18.91 11.25
CA ARG A 360 -6.19 17.79 10.40
C ARG A 360 -4.99 18.15 9.53
N PHE A 361 -4.57 19.41 9.51
CA PHE A 361 -3.48 19.89 8.64
C PHE A 361 -2.17 19.17 8.91
N LEU A 362 -1.81 18.93 10.18
CA LEU A 362 -0.57 18.24 10.50
C LEU A 362 -0.55 16.80 9.92
N MET A 363 -1.69 16.10 9.91
CA MET A 363 -1.74 14.76 9.33
C MET A 363 -1.67 14.82 7.80
N LEU A 364 -2.38 15.76 7.18
CA LEU A 364 -2.30 16.01 5.74
C LEU A 364 -0.85 16.32 5.31
N ASP A 365 -0.17 17.21 6.05
CA ASP A 365 1.20 17.62 5.75
C ASP A 365 2.19 16.47 5.96
N LYS A 366 1.97 15.61 6.95
CA LYS A 366 2.74 14.37 7.14
C LYS A 366 2.55 13.43 5.96
N VAL A 367 1.31 13.12 5.58
CA VAL A 367 1.02 12.19 4.47
C VAL A 367 1.56 12.72 3.14
N THR A 368 1.41 14.01 2.86
CA THR A 368 2.01 14.67 1.68
C THR A 368 3.54 14.83 1.79
N GLY A 369 4.10 14.79 2.99
CA GLY A 369 5.52 14.90 3.27
C GLY A 369 6.07 16.32 3.27
N SER A 370 5.20 17.34 3.18
CA SER A 370 5.55 18.76 3.29
C SER A 370 4.28 19.59 3.49
N ASP A 371 4.35 20.62 4.35
CA ASP A 371 3.27 21.62 4.42
C ASP A 371 3.21 22.55 3.21
N THR A 372 4.24 22.55 2.35
CA THR A 372 4.30 23.38 1.15
C THR A 372 3.16 23.05 0.19
N VAL A 373 2.80 21.76 0.05
CA VAL A 373 1.69 21.34 -0.80
C VAL A 373 0.39 22.01 -0.36
N ARG A 374 0.02 21.86 0.91
CA ARG A 374 -1.19 22.49 1.46
C ARG A 374 -1.10 24.01 1.33
N LYS A 375 -0.01 24.64 1.78
CA LYS A 375 0.16 26.10 1.79
C LYS A 375 0.08 26.72 0.41
N LEU A 376 0.64 26.07 -0.62
CA LEU A 376 0.54 26.54 -2.00
C LEU A 376 -0.87 26.31 -2.55
N PHE A 377 -1.42 25.11 -2.37
CA PHE A 377 -2.74 24.76 -2.87
C PHE A 377 -3.83 25.69 -2.31
N THR A 378 -3.86 25.93 -1.00
CA THR A 378 -4.92 26.73 -0.36
C THR A 378 -4.84 28.23 -0.64
N LYS A 379 -3.84 28.72 -1.41
CA LYS A 379 -3.81 30.12 -1.84
C LYS A 379 -4.90 30.41 -2.86
N ASN A 380 -5.03 29.54 -3.86
CA ASN A 380 -5.93 29.73 -5.00
C ASN A 380 -6.80 28.50 -5.30
N TYR A 381 -6.57 27.38 -4.60
CA TYR A 381 -7.19 26.07 -4.85
C TYR A 381 -6.95 25.55 -6.27
N ILE A 382 -5.78 25.84 -6.84
CA ILE A 382 -5.40 25.43 -8.20
C ILE A 382 -4.33 24.33 -8.13
N TYR A 383 -4.58 23.18 -8.76
CA TYR A 383 -3.62 22.07 -8.80
C TYR A 383 -2.29 22.47 -9.47
N ASN A 384 -2.35 23.32 -10.50
CA ASN A 384 -1.16 23.75 -11.21
C ASN A 384 -0.14 24.49 -10.31
N ASP A 385 -0.59 25.14 -9.23
CA ASP A 385 0.27 25.84 -8.28
C ASP A 385 1.14 24.89 -7.44
N ILE A 386 0.74 23.61 -7.33
CA ILE A 386 1.48 22.57 -6.60
C ILE A 386 2.13 21.52 -7.51
N LYS A 387 1.74 21.45 -8.80
CA LYS A 387 2.22 20.43 -9.74
C LYS A 387 3.74 20.34 -9.79
N ASN A 388 4.42 21.48 -9.92
CA ASN A 388 5.88 21.51 -9.99
C ASN A 388 6.52 21.03 -8.68
N PHE A 389 5.95 21.39 -7.52
CA PHE A 389 6.45 20.94 -6.23
C PHE A 389 6.28 19.43 -6.05
N LEU A 390 5.10 18.89 -6.39
CA LEU A 390 4.83 17.45 -6.33
C LEU A 390 5.73 16.62 -7.26
N MET A 391 6.20 17.19 -8.37
CA MET A 391 7.03 16.48 -9.36
C MET A 391 8.52 16.74 -9.21
N LYS A 392 8.94 17.66 -8.33
CA LYS A 392 10.32 18.18 -8.26
C LYS A 392 11.40 17.11 -8.02
N ASP A 393 11.04 16.01 -7.37
CA ASP A 393 11.99 14.95 -6.98
C ASP A 393 11.84 13.66 -7.79
N VAL A 394 10.85 13.57 -8.69
CA VAL A 394 10.48 12.30 -9.35
C VAL A 394 11.62 11.76 -10.21
N ASP A 395 12.22 12.60 -11.06
CA ASP A 395 13.28 12.15 -11.97
C ASP A 395 14.57 11.80 -11.21
N ALA A 396 14.94 12.63 -10.24
CA ALA A 396 16.10 12.36 -9.39
C ALA A 396 15.93 11.05 -8.60
N PHE A 397 14.74 10.77 -8.08
CA PHE A 397 14.46 9.53 -7.38
C PHE A 397 14.47 8.32 -8.32
N LYS A 398 13.92 8.44 -9.54
CA LYS A 398 14.02 7.38 -10.55
C LYS A 398 15.47 7.02 -10.83
N GLU A 399 16.35 8.00 -11.06
CA GLU A 399 17.78 7.74 -11.27
C GLU A 399 18.46 7.09 -10.06
N LEU A 400 18.14 7.55 -8.85
CA LEU A 400 18.64 6.92 -7.62
C LEU A 400 18.20 5.45 -7.52
N SER A 401 16.90 5.20 -7.74
CA SER A 401 16.26 3.91 -7.54
C SER A 401 16.84 2.80 -8.44
N LYS A 402 17.32 3.14 -9.64
CA LYS A 402 17.96 2.19 -10.59
C LYS A 402 19.13 1.43 -9.99
N LYS A 403 19.86 2.01 -9.04
CA LYS A 403 20.98 1.34 -8.34
C LYS A 403 20.53 0.13 -7.52
N TYR A 404 19.26 0.11 -7.14
CA TYR A 404 18.67 -0.85 -6.21
C TYR A 404 17.69 -1.82 -6.86
N TYR A 405 17.47 -1.70 -8.18
CA TYR A 405 16.58 -2.61 -8.89
C TYR A 405 17.10 -4.05 -8.83
N ILE A 406 16.18 -4.96 -8.56
CA ILE A 406 16.38 -6.40 -8.60
C ILE A 406 15.81 -6.97 -9.90
N TYR A 407 14.78 -6.32 -10.45
CA TYR A 407 13.97 -6.80 -11.58
C TYR A 407 14.01 -5.89 -12.80
#